data_AF-A0A672U265-F1
#
_entry.id   AF-A0A672U265-F1
#
_cell.length_a   1.000
_cell.length_b   1.000
_cell.length_c   1.000
_cell.angle_alpha   90.00
_cell.angle_beta   90.00
_cell.angle_gamma   90.00
#
_symmetry.space_group_name_H-M   'P 1'
#
loop_
_entity.id
_entity.type
_entity.pdbx_description
1 polymer ?
#
loop_
_entity_poly.entity_id
_entity_poly.type
_entity_poly.pdbx_seq_one_letter_code
_entity_poly.pdbx_strand_id
1 'polypeptide(L)'
;MVHPAPLLTQPWLCFHAELNALQNELGPYGLVVLGFPSNQFGKQEPGQNSEILPALKYVRPGGGFVPNFQLFQKGDVNGAKEQKVYTFLKNACPPVAEEFGNPKNLFWEPLRNHDIKWNFEKFLVGPDGVPVMRWYHRANIAVVKNDIIAYMRQLQEQGQ
;
A
#
# COMPACT_ATOMS: atom_id res chain seq x y z
N MET A 1 8.76 26.84 -28.97
CA MET A 1 8.34 26.91 -27.55
C MET A 1 7.80 25.56 -27.17
N VAL A 2 8.56 24.78 -26.40
CA VAL A 2 8.14 23.45 -25.92
C VAL A 2 7.59 23.68 -24.51
N HIS A 3 6.29 23.49 -24.31
CA HIS A 3 5.74 23.52 -22.96
C HIS A 3 6.27 22.29 -22.20
N PRO A 4 6.91 22.46 -21.02
CA PRO A 4 7.20 21.33 -20.18
C PRO A 4 5.87 20.80 -19.63
N ALA A 5 5.58 19.53 -19.89
CA ALA A 5 4.54 18.80 -19.19
C ALA A 5 4.84 18.82 -17.68
N PRO A 6 3.84 18.96 -16.79
CA PRO A 6 4.08 18.88 -15.36
C PRO A 6 4.63 17.48 -15.00
N LEU A 7 5.93 17.44 -14.67
CA LEU A 7 6.61 16.29 -14.11
C LEU A 7 6.00 15.99 -12.73
N LEU A 8 5.22 14.92 -12.63
CA LEU A 8 4.72 14.35 -11.36
C LEU A 8 5.76 13.35 -10.80
N THR A 9 7.05 13.74 -10.74
CA THR A 9 8.21 12.81 -10.71
C THR A 9 8.81 12.53 -9.34
N GLN A 10 8.02 12.41 -8.28
CA GLN A 10 8.58 11.96 -6.99
C GLN A 10 7.68 11.01 -6.17
N PRO A 11 6.34 11.03 -6.21
CA PRO A 11 5.57 10.17 -5.31
C PRO A 11 5.30 8.74 -5.80
N TRP A 12 5.65 8.34 -7.03
CA TRP A 12 5.28 7.00 -7.56
C TRP A 12 6.45 6.04 -7.74
N LEU A 13 7.64 6.56 -8.09
CA LEU A 13 8.84 5.74 -8.24
C LEU A 13 9.39 5.27 -6.89
N CYS A 14 9.30 6.09 -5.84
CA CYS A 14 9.94 5.81 -4.56
C CYS A 14 9.27 4.68 -3.77
N PHE A 15 7.93 4.60 -3.74
CA PHE A 15 7.27 3.67 -2.81
C PHE A 15 7.60 2.19 -3.04
N HIS A 16 7.63 1.73 -4.30
CA HIS A 16 7.96 0.32 -4.57
C HIS A 16 9.42 -0.01 -4.21
N ALA A 17 10.35 0.91 -4.49
CA ALA A 17 11.76 0.73 -4.13
C ALA A 17 11.97 0.79 -2.61
N GLU A 18 11.29 1.70 -1.92
CA GLU A 18 11.33 1.84 -0.46
C GLU A 18 10.69 0.63 0.24
N LEU A 19 9.63 0.04 -0.32
CA LEU A 19 9.05 -1.21 0.19
C LEU A 19 10.00 -2.40 -0.02
N ASN A 20 10.73 -2.45 -1.14
CA ASN A 20 11.79 -3.45 -1.31
C ASN A 20 12.88 -3.31 -0.24
N ALA A 21 13.33 -2.08 0.03
CA ALA A 21 14.30 -1.81 1.09
C ALA A 21 13.77 -2.23 2.47
N LEU A 22 12.52 -1.88 2.78
CA LEU A 22 11.85 -2.28 4.02
C LEU A 22 11.80 -3.81 4.19
N GLN A 23 11.41 -4.54 3.14
CA GLN A 23 11.38 -6.00 3.13
C GLN A 23 12.78 -6.60 3.33
N ASN A 24 13.81 -6.03 2.71
CA ASN A 24 15.19 -6.50 2.89
C ASN A 24 15.70 -6.26 4.32
N GLU A 25 15.44 -5.07 4.87
CA GLU A 25 15.92 -4.67 6.19
C GLU A 25 15.22 -5.42 7.32
N LEU A 26 13.89 -5.54 7.25
CA LEU A 26 13.08 -6.09 8.34
C LEU A 26 12.62 -7.54 8.11
N GLY A 27 12.80 -8.08 6.90
CA GLY A 27 12.52 -9.49 6.58
C GLY A 27 13.21 -10.49 7.51
N PRO A 28 14.52 -10.35 7.80
CA PRO A 28 15.22 -11.21 8.76
C PRO A 28 14.62 -11.20 10.18
N TYR A 29 13.83 -10.19 10.53
CA TYR A 29 13.16 -10.04 11.82
C TYR A 29 11.68 -10.45 11.77
N GLY A 30 11.24 -11.07 10.66
CA GLY A 30 9.89 -11.61 10.52
C GLY A 30 8.90 -10.69 9.81
N LEU A 31 9.32 -9.53 9.27
CA LEU A 31 8.43 -8.72 8.44
C LEU A 31 8.19 -9.40 7.08
N VAL A 32 6.92 -9.48 6.68
CA VAL A 32 6.52 -9.87 5.33
C VAL A 32 5.67 -8.76 4.73
N VAL A 33 6.11 -8.22 3.60
CA VAL A 33 5.38 -7.22 2.81
C VAL A 33 4.49 -7.96 1.81
N LEU A 34 3.24 -7.52 1.69
CA LEU A 34 2.23 -8.07 0.78
C LEU A 34 1.63 -6.93 -0.04
N GLY A 35 1.65 -7.03 -1.36
CA GLY A 35 1.09 -6.03 -2.27
C GLY A 35 -0.21 -6.49 -2.92
N PHE A 36 -1.24 -5.66 -2.86
CA PHE A 36 -2.54 -5.89 -3.48
C PHE A 36 -2.82 -4.82 -4.54
N PRO A 37 -2.60 -5.12 -5.83
CA PRO A 37 -2.90 -4.18 -6.89
C PRO A 37 -4.39 -3.82 -6.91
N SER A 38 -4.72 -2.54 -7.15
CA SER A 38 -6.11 -2.08 -7.26
C SER A 38 -6.20 -0.94 -8.27
N ASN A 39 -7.27 -0.95 -9.06
CA ASN A 39 -7.51 0.08 -10.08
C ASN A 39 -8.57 1.12 -9.65
N GLN A 40 -8.99 1.11 -8.38
CA GLN A 40 -10.12 1.90 -7.88
C GLN A 40 -9.79 3.40 -7.67
N PHE A 41 -8.51 3.76 -7.71
CA PHE A 41 -8.02 5.11 -7.41
C PHE A 41 -7.37 5.71 -8.65
N GLY A 42 -8.03 6.69 -9.27
CA GLY A 42 -7.53 7.37 -10.46
C GLY A 42 -7.28 6.46 -11.68
N LYS A 43 -7.76 5.21 -11.66
CA LYS A 43 -7.45 4.16 -12.64
C LYS A 43 -5.94 3.97 -12.90
N GLN A 44 -5.16 3.99 -11.82
CA GLN A 44 -3.69 3.98 -11.88
C GLN A 44 -3.08 2.57 -12.06
N GLU A 45 -3.89 1.51 -12.03
CA GLU A 45 -3.47 0.12 -12.28
C GLU A 45 -4.31 -0.51 -13.42
N PRO A 46 -4.20 0.00 -14.66
CA PRO A 46 -5.08 -0.40 -15.76
C PRO A 46 -4.78 -1.81 -16.30
N GLY A 47 -3.52 -2.26 -16.20
CA GLY A 47 -3.05 -3.52 -16.80
C GLY A 47 -3.65 -4.78 -16.17
N GLN A 48 -3.75 -5.86 -16.92
CA GLN A 48 -4.14 -7.18 -16.42
C GLN A 48 -3.09 -7.74 -15.44
N ASN A 49 -3.46 -8.76 -14.67
CA ASN A 49 -2.54 -9.40 -13.70
C ASN A 49 -1.19 -9.80 -14.32
N SER A 50 -1.19 -10.30 -15.56
CA SER A 50 0.01 -10.68 -16.30
C SER A 50 0.90 -9.50 -16.73
N GLU A 51 0.37 -8.28 -16.72
CA GLU A 51 1.04 -7.07 -17.20
C GLU A 51 1.65 -6.24 -16.06
N ILE A 52 1.24 -6.46 -14.81
CA ILE A 52 1.68 -5.68 -13.65
C ILE A 52 3.20 -5.79 -13.44
N LEU A 53 3.75 -7.02 -13.37
CA LEU A 53 5.19 -7.20 -13.19
C LEU A 53 6.01 -6.65 -14.37
N PRO A 54 5.64 -6.90 -15.65
CA PRO A 54 6.26 -6.21 -16.78
C PRO A 54 6.21 -4.68 -16.67
N ALA A 55 5.08 -4.10 -16.28
CA ALA A 55 4.94 -2.65 -16.13
C ALA A 55 5.89 -2.09 -15.06
N LEU A 56 5.98 -2.76 -13.90
CA LEU A 56 6.92 -2.40 -12.84
C LEU A 56 8.38 -2.49 -13.32
N LYS A 57 8.72 -3.52 -14.09
CA LYS A 57 10.08 -3.80 -14.56
C LYS A 57 10.55 -2.87 -15.67
N TYR A 58 9.67 -2.54 -16.62
CA TYR A 58 10.05 -1.86 -17.87
C TYR A 58 9.50 -0.45 -18.01
N VAL A 59 8.42 -0.09 -17.30
CA VAL A 59 7.72 1.19 -17.50
C VAL A 59 7.86 2.10 -16.27
N ARG A 60 7.32 1.70 -15.13
CA ARG A 60 7.38 2.46 -13.89
C ARG A 60 7.22 1.50 -12.70
N PRO A 61 8.22 1.37 -11.80
CA PRO A 61 9.45 2.15 -11.73
C PRO A 61 10.40 2.04 -12.93
N GLY A 62 10.36 0.92 -13.66
CA GLY A 62 11.25 0.69 -14.79
C GLY A 62 12.65 0.28 -14.34
N GLY A 63 13.64 0.39 -15.23
CA GLY A 63 15.05 0.15 -14.88
C GLY A 63 15.38 -1.29 -14.46
N GLY A 64 14.54 -2.26 -14.80
CA GLY A 64 14.70 -3.65 -14.38
C GLY A 64 14.21 -3.92 -12.96
N PHE A 65 13.45 -3.01 -12.35
CA PHE A 65 12.89 -3.18 -11.02
C PHE A 65 12.04 -4.44 -10.90
N VAL A 66 12.23 -5.19 -9.82
CA VAL A 66 11.41 -6.36 -9.47
C VAL A 66 11.07 -6.27 -7.98
N PRO A 67 9.79 -6.35 -7.60
CA PRO A 67 9.41 -6.47 -6.19
C PRO A 67 10.06 -7.69 -5.54
N ASN A 68 10.65 -7.53 -4.35
CA ASN A 68 11.16 -8.66 -3.55
C ASN A 68 10.13 -9.19 -2.55
N PHE A 69 8.86 -8.84 -2.76
CA PHE A 69 7.73 -9.19 -1.91
C PHE A 69 6.56 -9.70 -2.76
N GLN A 70 5.63 -10.42 -2.14
CA GLN A 70 4.53 -11.06 -2.84
C GLN A 70 3.52 -10.03 -3.36
N LEU A 71 3.19 -10.12 -4.65
CA LEU A 71 2.03 -9.45 -5.23
C LEU A 71 0.88 -10.44 -5.42
N PHE A 72 -0.32 -10.03 -5.04
CA PHE A 72 -1.55 -10.80 -5.28
C PHE A 72 -2.21 -10.38 -6.59
N GLN A 73 -3.27 -11.11 -6.97
CA GLN A 73 -4.12 -10.69 -8.07
C GLN A 73 -4.77 -9.35 -7.77
N LYS A 74 -4.91 -8.54 -8.82
CA LYS A 74 -5.62 -7.26 -8.79
C LYS A 74 -7.07 -7.48 -8.37
N GLY A 75 -7.57 -6.62 -7.49
CA GLY A 75 -8.95 -6.68 -7.03
C GLY A 75 -9.39 -5.41 -6.33
N ASP A 76 -10.66 -5.37 -5.98
CA ASP A 76 -11.25 -4.25 -5.26
C ASP A 76 -10.85 -4.28 -3.77
N VAL A 77 -10.60 -3.12 -3.20
CA VAL A 77 -10.29 -2.90 -1.78
C VAL A 77 -11.39 -2.09 -1.07
N ASN A 78 -12.26 -1.45 -1.86
CA ASN A 78 -13.44 -0.72 -1.41
C ASN A 78 -14.71 -1.13 -2.17
N GLY A 79 -15.86 -0.75 -1.63
CA GLY A 79 -17.17 -0.94 -2.26
C GLY A 79 -17.73 -2.35 -2.11
N ALA A 80 -18.85 -2.62 -2.78
CA ALA A 80 -19.62 -3.85 -2.60
C ALA A 80 -18.87 -5.15 -2.99
N LYS A 81 -17.82 -5.05 -3.80
CA LYS A 81 -17.03 -6.18 -4.31
C LYS A 81 -15.64 -6.27 -3.69
N GLU A 82 -15.36 -5.51 -2.64
CA GLU A 82 -14.05 -5.51 -1.99
C GLU A 82 -13.65 -6.91 -1.50
N GLN A 83 -12.36 -7.18 -1.57
CA GLN A 83 -11.78 -8.39 -1.03
C GLN A 83 -12.00 -8.44 0.48
N LYS A 84 -12.44 -9.60 1.00
CA LYS A 84 -12.79 -9.77 2.43
C LYS A 84 -11.67 -9.41 3.40
N VAL A 85 -10.40 -9.58 2.98
CA VAL A 85 -9.24 -9.16 3.76
C VAL A 85 -9.25 -7.64 4.02
N TYR A 86 -9.64 -6.83 3.02
CA TYR A 86 -9.76 -5.39 3.19
C TYR A 86 -11.00 -5.00 3.98
N THR A 87 -12.11 -5.74 3.89
CA THR A 87 -13.23 -5.54 4.84
C THR A 87 -12.77 -5.71 6.28
N PHE A 88 -12.00 -6.76 6.56
CA PHE A 88 -11.44 -7.00 7.89
C PHE A 88 -10.49 -5.88 8.33
N LEU A 89 -9.47 -5.57 7.52
CA LEU A 89 -8.45 -4.57 7.83
C LEU A 89 -9.04 -3.17 8.05
N LYS A 90 -9.93 -2.71 7.16
CA LYS A 90 -10.51 -1.36 7.22
C LYS A 90 -11.37 -1.13 8.46
N ASN A 91 -12.04 -2.17 8.95
CA ASN A 91 -12.89 -2.08 10.13
C ASN A 91 -12.14 -2.34 11.45
N ALA A 92 -10.91 -2.86 11.40
CA ALA A 92 -10.08 -3.10 12.58
C ALA A 92 -9.30 -1.86 13.03
N CYS A 93 -9.10 -0.87 12.16
CA CYS A 93 -8.36 0.35 12.47
C CYS A 93 -9.18 1.60 12.10
N PRO A 94 -9.08 2.70 12.88
CA PRO A 94 -9.70 3.98 12.52
C PRO A 94 -9.30 4.45 11.12
N PRO A 95 -10.15 5.23 10.42
CA PRO A 95 -9.77 5.81 9.14
C PRO A 95 -8.60 6.78 9.30
N VAL A 96 -7.72 6.81 8.29
CA VAL A 96 -6.51 7.64 8.28
C VAL A 96 -6.75 9.11 7.91
N ALA A 97 -7.95 9.43 7.44
CA ALA A 97 -8.40 10.78 7.12
C ALA A 97 -9.94 10.82 7.14
N GLU A 98 -10.51 11.97 7.50
CA GLU A 98 -11.95 12.21 7.49
C GLU A 98 -12.50 12.33 6.06
N GLU A 99 -11.73 12.99 5.19
CA GLU A 99 -12.14 13.29 3.83
C GLU A 99 -11.54 12.33 2.80
N PHE A 100 -12.26 12.16 1.70
CA PHE A 100 -11.73 11.54 0.49
C PHE A 100 -11.09 12.57 -0.43
N GLY A 101 -10.24 12.09 -1.35
CA GLY A 101 -9.88 12.88 -2.52
C GLY A 101 -11.09 13.19 -3.41
N ASN A 102 -10.84 13.88 -4.53
CA ASN A 102 -11.91 14.20 -5.50
C ASN A 102 -12.73 12.95 -5.87
N PRO A 103 -14.04 12.90 -5.57
CA PRO A 103 -14.89 11.72 -5.82
C PRO A 103 -14.87 11.25 -7.28
N LYS A 104 -14.60 12.14 -8.25
CA LYS A 104 -14.48 11.79 -9.68
C LYS A 104 -13.32 10.82 -9.97
N ASN A 105 -12.36 10.72 -9.05
CA ASN A 105 -11.21 9.84 -9.16
C ASN A 105 -11.38 8.55 -8.34
N LEU A 106 -12.55 8.32 -7.74
CA LEU A 106 -12.86 7.17 -6.90
C LEU A 106 -13.86 6.29 -7.65
N PHE A 107 -13.48 5.03 -7.90
CA PHE A 107 -14.22 4.13 -8.77
C PHE A 107 -14.82 2.95 -8.01
N TRP A 108 -15.64 3.24 -6.99
CA TRP A 108 -16.40 2.24 -6.24
C TRP A 108 -17.65 2.84 -5.61
N GLU A 109 -18.61 1.97 -5.27
CA GLU A 109 -19.79 2.31 -4.48
C GLU A 109 -20.17 1.11 -3.57
N PRO A 110 -20.81 1.35 -2.42
CA PRO A 110 -21.02 2.65 -1.80
C PRO A 110 -19.72 3.21 -1.16
N LEU A 111 -19.62 4.53 -1.04
CA LEU A 111 -18.58 5.17 -0.20
C LEU A 111 -18.87 4.96 1.30
N ARG A 112 -17.82 4.62 2.08
CA ARG A 112 -17.91 4.39 3.54
C ARG A 112 -16.75 5.08 4.28
N ASN A 113 -17.00 5.57 5.49
CA ASN A 113 -15.98 6.31 6.27
C ASN A 113 -14.64 5.56 6.42
N HIS A 114 -14.66 4.23 6.57
CA HIS A 114 -13.47 3.40 6.74
C HIS A 114 -12.75 3.01 5.44
N ASP A 115 -13.28 3.40 4.27
CA ASP A 115 -12.67 3.06 2.98
C ASP A 115 -11.23 3.57 2.88
N ILE A 116 -10.40 2.78 2.18
CA ILE A 116 -9.06 3.17 1.77
C ILE A 116 -9.15 4.48 1.00
N LYS A 117 -8.30 5.45 1.34
CA LYS A 117 -8.38 6.80 0.79
C LYS A 117 -7.66 6.95 -0.54
N TRP A 118 -6.57 6.20 -0.75
CA TRP A 118 -5.80 6.23 -1.99
C TRP A 118 -4.86 5.02 -2.11
N ASN A 119 -4.18 4.90 -3.26
CA ASN A 119 -3.09 3.95 -3.47
C ASN A 119 -2.00 4.09 -2.39
N PHE A 120 -1.36 2.97 -1.99
CA PHE A 120 -0.31 2.89 -0.97
C PHE A 120 -0.71 3.20 0.47
N GLU A 121 -1.99 3.09 0.83
CA GLU A 121 -2.37 2.97 2.23
C GLU A 121 -1.85 1.64 2.81
N LYS A 122 -1.45 1.65 4.09
CA LYS A 122 -0.66 0.55 4.68
C LYS A 122 -1.31 0.08 5.97
N PHE A 123 -1.26 -1.22 6.22
CA PHE A 123 -1.69 -1.84 7.48
C PHE A 123 -0.54 -2.68 8.03
N LEU A 124 -0.38 -2.68 9.34
CA LEU A 124 0.45 -3.64 10.07
C LEU A 124 -0.47 -4.64 10.76
N VAL A 125 -0.15 -5.91 10.58
CA VAL A 125 -0.82 -7.03 11.23
C VAL A 125 0.22 -7.74 12.09
N GLY A 126 -0.12 -8.01 13.35
CA GLY A 126 0.72 -8.72 14.29
C GLY A 126 0.92 -10.20 13.90
N PRO A 127 1.88 -10.89 14.52
CA PRO A 127 2.13 -12.31 14.26
C PRO A 127 0.96 -13.23 14.67
N ASP A 128 0.04 -12.73 15.50
CA ASP A 128 -1.21 -13.37 15.90
C ASP A 128 -2.37 -13.15 14.90
N GLY A 129 -2.13 -12.40 13.81
CA GLY A 129 -3.12 -12.07 12.81
C GLY A 129 -4.02 -10.87 13.17
N VAL A 130 -3.73 -10.15 14.25
CA VAL A 130 -4.52 -8.98 14.68
C VAL A 130 -3.97 -7.69 14.06
N PRO A 131 -4.79 -6.86 13.39
CA PRO A 131 -4.36 -5.56 12.88
C PRO A 131 -3.96 -4.61 14.00
N VAL A 132 -2.84 -3.92 13.83
CA VAL A 132 -2.19 -3.11 14.88
C VAL A 132 -2.20 -1.63 14.53
N MET A 133 -1.83 -1.30 13.29
CA MET A 133 -1.67 0.10 12.85
C MET A 133 -2.09 0.25 11.39
N ARG A 134 -2.49 1.48 11.04
CA ARG A 134 -2.88 1.87 9.70
C ARG A 134 -2.26 3.24 9.39
N TRP A 135 -1.56 3.35 8.27
CA TRP A 135 -0.89 4.59 7.87
C TRP A 135 -1.53 5.19 6.63
N TYR A 136 -1.60 6.52 6.63
CA TYR A 136 -1.98 7.31 5.46
C TYR A 136 -1.04 7.03 4.28
N HIS A 137 -1.56 7.11 3.05
CA HIS A 137 -0.80 6.73 1.86
C HIS A 137 0.52 7.48 1.69
N ARG A 138 0.55 8.78 2.04
CA ARG A 138 1.75 9.63 2.00
C ARG A 138 2.66 9.51 3.22
N ALA A 139 2.36 8.65 4.19
CA ALA A 139 3.26 8.42 5.31
C ALA A 139 4.63 7.95 4.77
N ASN A 140 5.69 8.64 5.21
CA ASN A 140 7.06 8.34 4.82
C ASN A 140 7.43 6.93 5.29
N ILE A 141 8.06 6.13 4.43
CA ILE A 141 8.45 4.75 4.76
C ILE A 141 9.42 4.69 5.96
N ALA A 142 10.23 5.73 6.21
CA ALA A 142 11.04 5.81 7.41
C ALA A 142 10.20 5.88 8.70
N VAL A 143 9.06 6.58 8.67
CA VAL A 143 8.13 6.63 9.81
C VAL A 143 7.49 5.25 10.00
N VAL A 144 6.97 4.65 8.94
CA VAL A 144 6.39 3.29 8.95
C VAL A 144 7.40 2.28 9.51
N LYS A 145 8.66 2.36 9.07
CA LYS A 145 9.75 1.50 9.54
C LYS A 145 9.99 1.65 11.04
N ASN A 146 10.09 2.89 11.52
CA ASN A 146 10.33 3.16 12.94
C ASN A 146 9.17 2.67 13.81
N ASP A 147 7.93 2.84 13.36
CA ASP A 147 6.74 2.36 14.06
C ASP A 147 6.72 0.82 14.13
N ILE A 148 7.06 0.13 13.03
CA ILE A 148 7.18 -1.34 13.00
C ILE A 148 8.27 -1.81 13.98
N ILE A 149 9.45 -1.18 13.96
CA ILE A 149 10.55 -1.53 14.88
C ILE A 149 10.12 -1.32 16.34
N ALA A 150 9.43 -0.21 16.64
CA ALA A 150 8.92 0.06 17.98
C ALA A 150 7.94 -1.02 18.43
N TYR A 151 7.00 -1.41 17.57
CA TYR A 151 6.05 -2.49 17.86
C TYR A 151 6.76 -3.84 18.07
N MET A 152 7.74 -4.18 17.23
CA MET A 152 8.52 -5.41 17.38
C MET A 152 9.28 -5.46 18.71
N ARG A 153 9.84 -4.33 19.17
CA ARG A 153 10.51 -4.25 20.49
C ARG A 153 9.52 -4.48 21.63
N GLN A 154 8.34 -3.89 21.57
CA GLN A 154 7.30 -4.10 22.57
C GLN A 154 6.88 -5.57 22.66
N LEU A 155 6.75 -6.28 21.53
CA LEU A 155 6.46 -7.71 21.52
C LEU A 155 7.58 -8.54 22.19
N GLN A 156 8.85 -8.17 21.98
CA GLN A 156 9.97 -8.84 22.61
C GLN A 156 10.00 -8.63 24.13
N GLU A 157 9.67 -7.42 24.59
CA GLU A 157 9.57 -7.07 26.02
C GLU A 157 8.40 -7.78 26.72
N GLN A 158 7.28 -8.00 26.03
CA GLN A 158 6.11 -8.70 26.57
C GLN A 158 6.23 -10.24 26.52
N GLY A 159 7.14 -10.76 25.68
CA GLY A 159 7.44 -12.18 25.57
C GLY A 159 8.58 -12.67 26.47
N GLN A 160 9.23 -11.77 27.21
CA GLN A 160 10.16 -12.05 28.30
C GLN A 160 9.43 -12.06 29.64
#